data_AF-A0A1Q7G9N5-F1
#
_entry.id   AF-A0A1Q7G9N5-F1
#
_cell.length_a   1.000
_cell.length_b   1.000
_cell.length_c   1.000
_cell.angle_alpha   90.00
_cell.angle_beta   90.00
_cell.angle_gamma   90.00
#
_symmetry.space_group_name_H-M   'P 1'
#
loop_
_entity.id
_entity.type
_entity.pdbx_description
1 polymer ?
#
loop_
_entity_poly.entity_id
_entity_poly.type
_entity_poly.pdbx_seq_one_letter_code
_entity_poly.pdbx_strand_id
1 'polypeptide(L)' 'MIYIKSTLVGIVALFVATIIYFVCVTSILMRKYPPPPGGEVSFDLRVLVNSPLFWLVALAAFALGFYWEFRRTR' A
#
# COMPACT_ATOMS: atom_id res chain seq x y z
N MET A 1 20.62 10.99 -14.33
CA MET A 1 19.13 10.99 -14.37
C MET A 1 18.48 9.65 -14.02
N ILE A 2 19.20 8.51 -14.11
CA ILE A 2 18.66 7.17 -13.82
C ILE A 2 18.08 7.05 -12.41
N TYR A 3 18.78 7.58 -11.40
CA TYR A 3 18.31 7.55 -10.00
C TYR A 3 16.99 8.33 -9.81
N ILE A 4 16.86 9.52 -10.38
CA ILE A 4 15.65 10.35 -10.27
C ILE A 4 14.45 9.62 -10.88
N LYS A 5 14.62 9.03 -12.06
CA LYS A 5 13.59 8.25 -12.73
C LYS A 5 13.19 7.02 -11.90
N SER A 6 14.18 6.30 -11.36
CA SER A 6 13.93 5.12 -10.52
C SER A 6 13.19 5.47 -9.22
N THR A 7 13.53 6.61 -8.61
CA THR A 7 12.81 7.13 -7.43
C THR A 7 11.35 7.45 -7.76
N LEU A 8 11.07 8.10 -8.89
CA LEU A 8 9.69 8.36 -9.33
C LEU A 8 8.89 7.07 -9.51
N VAL A 9 9.48 6.04 -10.12
CA VAL A 9 8.82 4.73 -10.27
C VAL A 9 8.58 4.08 -8.91
N GLY A 10 9.54 4.16 -7.98
CA GLY A 10 9.36 3.69 -6.60
C GLY A 10 8.22 4.40 -5.88
N ILE A 11 8.10 5.73 -6.02
CA ILE A 11 6.99 6.52 -5.44
C ILE A 11 5.65 6.08 -6.03
N VAL A 12 5.56 5.92 -7.35
CA VAL A 12 4.32 5.44 -8.00
C VAL A 12 3.95 4.04 -7.50
N ALA A 13 4.92 3.13 -7.40
CA ALA A 13 4.71 1.79 -6.87
C ALA A 13 4.21 1.82 -5.41
N LEU A 14 4.73 2.72 -4.58
CA LEU A 14 4.27 2.93 -3.20
C LEU A 14 2.80 3.38 -3.16
N PHE A 15 2.40 4.34 -4.01
CA PHE A 15 1.00 4.78 -4.07
C PHE A 15 0.06 3.66 -4.50
N VAL A 16 0.44 2.90 -5.53
CA VAL A 16 -0.34 1.75 -5.99
C VAL A 16 -0.47 0.69 -4.90
N ALA A 17 0.63 0.33 -4.24
CA ALA A 17 0.62 -0.65 -3.16
C ALA A 17 -0.21 -0.18 -1.95
N THR A 18 -0.19 1.11 -1.65
CA THR A 18 -1.02 1.71 -0.60
C THR A 18 -2.50 1.50 -0.89
N ILE A 19 -2.95 1.81 -2.12
CA ILE A 19 -4.35 1.60 -2.54
C ILE A 19 -4.73 0.12 -2.42
N ILE A 20 -3.89 -0.78 -2.93
CA ILE A 20 -4.12 -2.23 -2.87
C ILE A 20 -4.22 -2.69 -1.41
N TYR A 21 -3.32 -2.23 -0.54
CA TYR A 21 -3.34 -2.55 0.88
C TYR A 21 -4.66 -2.14 1.54
N PHE A 22 -5.14 -0.91 1.30
CA PHE A 22 -6.42 -0.45 1.82
C PHE A 22 -7.58 -1.34 1.36
N VAL A 23 -7.66 -1.64 0.06
CA VAL A 23 -8.71 -2.50 -0.50
C VAL A 23 -8.65 -3.92 0.10
N CYS A 24 -7.47 -4.52 0.19
CA CYS A 24 -7.31 -5.86 0.76
C CYS A 24 -7.69 -5.91 2.24
N VAL A 25 -7.18 -4.97 3.05
CA VAL A 25 -7.43 -4.95 4.50
C VAL A 25 -8.90 -4.71 4.79
N THR A 26 -9.52 -3.73 4.14
CA THR A 26 -10.96 -3.46 4.31
C THR A 26 -11.82 -4.65 3.88
N SER A 27 -11.49 -5.30 2.77
CA SER A 27 -12.20 -6.50 2.31
C SER A 27 -12.09 -7.67 3.30
N ILE A 28 -10.90 -7.90 3.86
CA ILE A 28 -10.68 -8.93 4.88
C ILE A 28 -11.47 -8.63 6.15
N LEU A 29 -11.47 -7.37 6.60
CA LEU A 29 -12.20 -6.95 7.80
C LEU A 29 -13.71 -7.09 7.62
N MET A 30 -14.26 -6.66 6.50
CA MET A 30 -15.69 -6.82 6.17
C MET A 30 -16.11 -8.29 6.13
N ARG A 31 -15.25 -9.17 5.63
CA ARG A 31 -15.51 -10.61 5.61
C ARG A 31 -15.44 -11.23 7.01
N LYS A 32 -14.49 -10.78 7.84
CA LYS A 32 -14.27 -11.34 9.18
C LYS A 32 -15.28 -10.83 10.21
N TYR A 33 -15.69 -9.58 10.08
CA TYR A 33 -16.59 -8.88 10.99
C TYR A 33 -17.73 -8.27 10.16
N PRO A 34 -18.70 -9.08 9.71
CA PRO A 34 -19.82 -8.56 8.95
C PRO A 34 -20.59 -7.55 9.81
N PRO A 35 -20.83 -6.33 9.31
CA PRO A 35 -21.56 -5.32 10.06
C PRO A 35 -23.01 -5.76 10.29
N PRO A 36 -23.63 -5.32 11.41
CA PRO A 36 -25.05 -5.52 11.62
C PRO A 36 -25.86 -4.90 10.46
N PRO A 37 -27.02 -5.47 10.09
CA PRO A 37 -27.87 -4.90 9.06
C PRO A 37 -28.29 -3.48 9.45
N GLY A 38 -28.04 -2.52 8.55
CA GLY A 38 -28.29 -1.09 8.78
C GLY A 38 -27.20 -0.37 9.59
N GLY A 39 -26.11 -1.04 9.95
CA GLY A 39 -24.98 -0.44 10.65
C GLY A 39 -24.06 0.34 9.71
N GLU A 40 -23.60 1.50 10.15
CA GLU A 40 -22.54 2.25 9.46
C GLU A 40 -21.18 1.62 9.74
N VAL A 41 -20.37 1.46 8.69
CA VAL A 41 -18.97 1.00 8.83
C VAL A 41 -18.04 2.18 8.67
N SER A 42 -17.42 2.58 9.78
CA SER A 42 -16.35 3.57 9.80
C SER A 42 -15.00 2.86 9.88
N PHE A 43 -14.04 3.32 9.08
CA PHE A 43 -12.66 2.84 9.10
C PHE A 43 -11.76 3.94 9.64
N ASP A 44 -11.01 3.62 10.70
CA ASP A 44 -9.98 4.52 11.19
C ASP A 44 -8.69 4.37 10.36
N LEU A 45 -8.48 5.32 9.45
CA LEU A 45 -7.30 5.38 8.59
C LEU A 45 -6.00 5.51 9.41
N ARG A 46 -6.04 6.16 10.58
CA ARG A 46 -4.86 6.34 11.43
C ARG A 46 -4.36 4.99 11.94
N VAL A 47 -5.27 4.10 12.33
CA VAL A 47 -4.92 2.75 12.78
C VAL A 47 -4.35 1.93 11.63
N LEU A 48 -4.92 2.05 10.42
CA LEU A 48 -4.43 1.31 9.26
C LEU A 48 -3.00 1.70 8.85
N VAL A 49 -2.69 3.00 8.88
CA VAL A 49 -1.39 3.56 8.47
C VAL A 49 -0.32 3.41 9.58
N ASN A 50 -0.71 3.41 10.85
CA ASN A 50 0.21 3.11 11.96
C ASN A 50 0.50 1.62 12.14
N SER A 51 -0.14 0.74 11.37
CA SER A 51 0.15 -0.69 11.42
C SER A 51 1.57 -0.96 10.91
N PRO A 52 2.38 -1.79 11.61
CA PRO A 52 3.72 -2.15 11.14
C PRO A 52 3.67 -2.89 9.80
N LEU A 53 2.59 -3.62 9.52
CA LEU A 53 2.38 -4.31 8.24
C LEU A 53 2.27 -3.32 7.08
N PHE A 54 1.61 -2.17 7.29
CA PHE A 54 1.51 -1.14 6.27
C PHE A 54 2.90 -0.64 5.86
N TRP A 55 3.75 -0.32 6.84
CA TRP A 55 5.10 0.16 6.58
C TRP A 55 5.99 -0.88 5.90
N LEU A 56 5.86 -2.16 6.27
CA LEU A 56 6.58 -3.24 5.58
C LEU A 56 6.18 -3.33 4.11
N VAL A 57 4.87 -3.29 3.81
CA VAL A 57 4.37 -3.32 2.44
C VAL A 57 4.78 -2.07 1.67
N ALA A 58 4.68 -0.89 2.28
CA ALA A 58 5.04 0.38 1.65
C ALA A 58 6.53 0.44 1.30
N LEU A 59 7.41 0.07 2.25
CA LEU A 59 8.85 0.03 2.03
C LEU A 59 9.25 -1.03 1.00
N ALA A 60 8.65 -2.22 1.07
CA ALA A 60 8.90 -3.28 0.09
C ALA A 60 8.46 -2.87 -1.32
N ALA A 61 7.28 -2.27 -1.46
CA ALA A 61 6.76 -1.81 -2.75
C ALA A 61 7.63 -0.69 -3.35
N PHE A 62 8.05 0.27 -2.53
CA PHE A 62 8.98 1.32 -2.96
C PHE A 62 10.31 0.72 -3.42
N ALA A 63 10.92 -0.14 -2.60
CA ALA A 63 12.21 -0.75 -2.92
C ALA A 63 12.13 -1.62 -4.18
N LEU A 64 11.06 -2.37 -4.37
CA LEU A 64 10.81 -3.17 -5.57
C LEU A 64 10.62 -2.30 -6.80
N GLY A 65 9.81 -1.24 -6.73
CA GLY A 65 9.58 -0.31 -7.84
C GLY A 65 10.87 0.42 -8.24
N PHE A 66 11.62 0.89 -7.25
CA PHE A 66 12.93 1.50 -7.47
C PHE A 66 13.91 0.53 -8.12
N TYR A 67 14.07 -0.67 -7.53
CA TYR A 67 15.03 -1.66 -8.01
C TYR A 67 14.68 -2.18 -9.42
N TRP A 68 13.39 -2.35 -9.71
CA TRP A 68 12.91 -2.75 -11.03
C TRP A 68 13.35 -1.77 -12.12
N GLU A 69 13.11 -0.47 -11.92
CA GLU A 69 13.52 0.54 -12.91
C GLU A 69 15.04 0.70 -12.97
N PHE A 70 15.71 0.61 -11.81
CA PHE A 70 17.16 0.68 -11.74
C PHE A 70 17.82 -0.46 -12.53
N ARG A 71 17.32 -1.69 -12.42
CA ARG A 71 17.85 -2.83 -13.18
C ARG A 71 17.59 -2.70 -14.68
N ARG A 72 16.47 -2.11 -15.07
CA ARG A 72 16.07 -1.99 -16.48
C ARG A 72 16.88 -0.93 -17.22
N THR A 73 17.35 0.06 -16.48
CA THR A 73 18.08 1.22 -17.02
C THR A 73 19.61 1.07 -16.93
N ARG A 74 20.10 0.02 -16.24
CA ARG A 74 21.51 -0.37 -16.19
C ARG A 74 21.84 -1.32 -17.33
#